data_AF-A0A661TT70-F1
#
_entry.id   AF-A0A661TT70-F1
#
_cell.length_a   1.000
_cell.length_b   1.000
_cell.length_c   1.000
_cell.angle_alpha   90.00
_cell.angle_beta   90.00
_cell.angle_gamma   90.00
#
_symmetry.space_group_name_H-M   'P 1'
#
loop_
_entity.id
_entity.type
_entity.pdbx_description
1 polymer ?
#
loop_
_entity_poly.entity_id
_entity_poly.type
_entity_poly.pdbx_seq_one_letter_code
_entity_poly.pdbx_strand_id
1 'polypeptide(L)'
;LNEAFPDTLLLTQTNVPHKENISYFGAGYNEVQLVYQFALPLLVLHTFYTGDASRLLEWASGIKNVSDKTAFLNVLATHDGLGVVPVKAILTDREITDIANNIKKRGGFISYKILGNGSKEPYEMNTTYYSAVADSKNSEELNIKKSIASQAIILSLLGIPGIYIHSLFGTENYLEGVEKTGQKRTINRKKFQYNKLKEDLANSDSREYKIFAEFKKLIYKRKSKKAFHPNGKQEVLFLKKEIFSLLRTSPDGKEKIIALHNVTDNIQKICFKKNQYNLNKKEYLDIISEKMIDIEKISLKPYQIMWLKIY
;
A
#
# COMPACT_ATOMS: atom_id res chain seq x y z
N LEU A 1 -15.28 6.27 27.58
CA LEU A 1 -14.07 5.48 27.26
C LEU A 1 -12.80 6.25 27.63
N ASN A 2 -12.57 7.45 27.11
CA ASN A 2 -11.38 8.26 27.40
C ASN A 2 -11.09 8.48 28.90
N GLU A 3 -12.12 8.63 29.73
CA GLU A 3 -11.95 8.81 31.18
C GLU A 3 -11.61 7.50 31.93
N ALA A 4 -12.21 6.39 31.51
CA ALA A 4 -12.09 5.11 32.21
C ALA A 4 -10.92 4.24 31.68
N PHE A 5 -10.61 4.36 30.39
CA PHE A 5 -9.60 3.57 29.67
C PHE A 5 -8.84 4.45 28.66
N PRO A 6 -8.00 5.39 29.11
CA PRO A 6 -7.35 6.38 28.25
C PRO A 6 -6.41 5.79 27.19
N ASP A 7 -5.92 4.56 27.40
CA ASP A 7 -5.05 3.85 26.45
C ASP A 7 -5.81 3.06 25.38
N THR A 8 -7.16 3.07 25.40
CA THR A 8 -7.99 2.35 24.41
C THR A 8 -8.29 3.23 23.21
N LEU A 9 -7.96 2.74 22.01
CA LEU A 9 -8.32 3.36 20.75
C LEU A 9 -9.48 2.61 20.09
N LEU A 10 -10.44 3.36 19.56
CA LEU A 10 -11.50 2.84 18.71
C LEU A 10 -11.04 2.86 17.25
N LEU A 11 -11.30 1.74 16.56
CA LEU A 11 -11.05 1.55 15.14
C LEU A 11 -12.36 1.23 14.46
N THR A 12 -12.79 2.08 13.52
CA THR A 12 -13.96 1.77 12.70
C THR A 12 -13.62 0.78 11.60
N GLN A 13 -14.54 -0.13 11.28
CA GLN A 13 -14.44 -1.06 10.15
C GLN A 13 -15.63 -0.84 9.20
N THR A 14 -15.54 0.21 8.39
CA THR A 14 -16.65 0.65 7.50
C THR A 14 -16.27 0.50 6.04
N ASN A 15 -16.91 -0.45 5.34
CA ASN A 15 -16.67 -0.70 3.91
C ASN A 15 -17.62 0.16 3.05
N VAL A 16 -17.47 1.48 3.17
CA VAL A 16 -18.30 2.52 2.55
C VAL A 16 -17.43 3.41 1.63
N PRO A 17 -18.02 4.29 0.79
CA PRO A 17 -17.25 5.21 -0.03
C PRO A 17 -16.28 6.06 0.81
N HIS A 18 -15.11 6.38 0.24
CA HIS A 18 -14.01 7.01 0.97
C HIS A 18 -14.41 8.25 1.81
N LYS A 19 -15.26 9.13 1.26
CA LYS A 19 -15.71 10.35 1.96
C LYS A 19 -16.52 10.05 3.22
N GLU A 20 -17.39 9.05 3.16
CA GLU A 20 -18.18 8.58 4.32
C GLU A 20 -17.30 7.84 5.32
N ASN A 21 -16.31 7.09 4.85
CA ASN A 21 -15.39 6.38 5.74
C ASN A 21 -14.56 7.36 6.60
N ILE A 22 -14.14 8.50 6.05
CA ILE A 22 -13.39 9.52 6.80
C ILE A 22 -14.28 10.28 7.81
N SER A 23 -15.60 10.39 7.58
CA SER A 23 -16.46 11.13 8.50
C SER A 23 -16.53 10.51 9.89
N TYR A 24 -16.17 9.23 10.04
CA TYR A 24 -16.08 8.54 11.34
C TYR A 24 -15.00 9.12 12.27
N PHE A 25 -14.10 9.99 11.80
CA PHE A 25 -13.27 10.77 12.72
C PHE A 25 -14.06 11.82 13.51
N GLY A 26 -15.30 12.14 13.10
CA GLY A 26 -16.08 13.24 13.63
C GLY A 26 -15.33 14.58 13.52
N ALA A 27 -15.26 15.32 14.61
CA ALA A 27 -14.46 16.55 14.74
C ALA A 27 -12.98 16.28 15.04
N GLY A 28 -12.55 15.01 15.04
CA GLY A 28 -11.18 14.57 15.32
C GLY A 28 -10.91 14.20 16.77
N TYR A 29 -11.92 14.23 17.65
CA TYR A 29 -11.76 13.93 19.08
C TYR A 29 -12.99 13.27 19.74
N ASN A 30 -14.09 13.12 19.01
CA ASN A 30 -15.39 12.76 19.57
C ASN A 30 -16.03 11.47 18.99
N GLU A 31 -15.42 10.81 18.00
CA GLU A 31 -15.90 9.53 17.46
C GLU A 31 -14.83 8.42 17.57
N VAL A 32 -14.12 8.08 16.49
CA VAL A 32 -13.05 7.07 16.51
C VAL A 32 -11.67 7.70 16.31
N GLN A 33 -10.63 7.05 16.87
CA GLN A 33 -9.24 7.49 16.71
C GLN A 33 -8.60 6.89 15.46
N LEU A 34 -9.07 5.73 15.00
CA LEU A 34 -8.50 5.02 13.85
C LEU A 34 -9.56 4.70 12.78
N VAL A 35 -9.18 4.90 11.52
CA VAL A 35 -10.02 4.59 10.35
C VAL A 35 -9.21 3.80 9.32
N TYR A 36 -9.73 2.67 8.83
CA TYR A 36 -9.13 1.91 7.73
C TYR A 36 -9.15 2.70 6.42
N GLN A 37 -8.08 2.59 5.63
CA GLN A 37 -8.05 3.11 4.26
C GLN A 37 -8.43 2.01 3.24
N PHE A 38 -9.70 1.60 3.21
CA PHE A 38 -10.16 0.51 2.34
C PHE A 38 -10.19 0.84 0.83
N ALA A 39 -10.01 2.11 0.44
CA ALA A 39 -9.80 2.48 -0.97
C ALA A 39 -8.41 2.05 -1.47
N LEU A 40 -7.42 2.01 -0.58
CA LEU A 40 -6.01 1.83 -0.90
C LEU A 40 -5.66 0.51 -1.63
N PRO A 41 -6.22 -0.66 -1.27
CA PRO A 41 -5.92 -1.92 -1.95
C PRO A 41 -6.11 -1.88 -3.46
N LEU A 42 -7.29 -1.41 -3.93
CA LEU A 42 -7.62 -1.41 -5.34
C LEU A 42 -6.96 -0.25 -6.09
N LEU A 43 -6.72 0.89 -5.45
CA LEU A 43 -5.93 1.98 -6.04
C LEU A 43 -4.49 1.56 -6.30
N VAL A 44 -3.86 0.86 -5.35
CA VAL A 44 -2.50 0.33 -5.55
C VAL A 44 -2.50 -0.75 -6.65
N LEU A 45 -3.47 -1.67 -6.66
CA LEU A 45 -3.56 -2.65 -7.76
C LEU A 45 -3.73 -1.99 -9.13
N HIS A 46 -4.64 -1.00 -9.24
CA HIS A 46 -4.81 -0.21 -10.45
C HIS A 46 -3.46 0.36 -10.91
N THR A 47 -2.74 1.04 -10.00
CA THR A 47 -1.44 1.65 -10.29
C THR A 47 -0.40 0.66 -10.80
N PHE A 48 -0.30 -0.53 -10.22
CA PHE A 48 0.66 -1.55 -10.67
C PHE A 48 0.22 -2.36 -11.88
N TYR A 49 -1.06 -2.29 -12.27
CA TYR A 49 -1.57 -2.88 -13.50
C TYR A 49 -1.40 -1.94 -14.70
N THR A 50 -1.57 -0.64 -14.50
CA THR A 50 -1.48 0.36 -15.56
C THR A 50 -0.09 0.99 -15.68
N GLY A 51 0.75 0.86 -14.66
CA GLY A 51 2.01 1.61 -14.57
C GLY A 51 1.79 3.10 -14.31
N ASP A 52 0.60 3.48 -13.82
CA ASP A 52 0.17 4.87 -13.65
C ASP A 52 -0.33 5.12 -12.22
N ALA A 53 0.42 5.94 -11.48
CA ALA A 53 0.15 6.34 -10.10
C ALA A 53 -0.81 7.53 -9.97
N SER A 54 -1.32 8.11 -11.07
CA SER A 54 -2.09 9.37 -11.03
C SER A 54 -3.32 9.30 -10.13
N ARG A 55 -4.16 8.25 -10.25
CA ARG A 55 -5.34 8.03 -9.39
C ARG A 55 -4.97 7.93 -7.91
N LEU A 56 -3.89 7.21 -7.63
CA LEU A 56 -3.41 7.00 -6.26
C LEU A 56 -2.81 8.28 -5.68
N LEU A 57 -2.08 9.07 -6.47
CA LEU A 57 -1.51 10.35 -6.08
C LEU A 57 -2.60 11.40 -5.83
N GLU A 58 -3.60 11.47 -6.70
CA GLU A 58 -4.76 12.35 -6.53
C GLU A 58 -5.50 12.02 -5.24
N TRP A 59 -5.83 10.74 -5.01
CA TRP A 59 -6.42 10.29 -3.75
C TRP A 59 -5.52 10.62 -2.54
N ALA A 60 -4.23 10.32 -2.61
CA ALA A 60 -3.28 10.56 -1.51
C ALA A 60 -3.11 12.04 -1.17
N SER A 61 -3.35 12.94 -2.13
CA SER A 61 -3.29 14.40 -1.93
C SER A 61 -4.46 14.93 -1.08
N GLY A 62 -5.59 14.20 -1.09
CA GLY A 62 -6.74 14.48 -0.23
C GLY A 62 -6.59 13.98 1.21
N ILE A 63 -5.62 13.11 1.48
CA ILE A 63 -5.41 12.52 2.79
C ILE A 63 -4.69 13.51 3.72
N LYS A 64 -5.41 14.00 4.73
CA LYS A 64 -4.90 14.92 5.74
C LYS A 64 -5.34 14.44 7.13
N ASN A 65 -4.54 14.73 8.15
CA ASN A 65 -4.94 14.46 9.53
C ASN A 65 -6.11 15.37 9.90
N VAL A 66 -7.12 14.81 10.56
CA VAL A 66 -8.25 15.57 11.12
C VAL A 66 -7.81 16.24 12.42
N SER A 67 -7.07 15.53 13.27
CA SER A 67 -6.43 16.05 14.48
C SER A 67 -5.12 15.31 14.79
N ASP A 68 -4.43 15.71 15.85
CA ASP A 68 -3.28 15.00 16.42
C ASP A 68 -3.67 13.75 17.24
N LYS A 69 -4.96 13.49 17.42
CA LYS A 69 -5.52 12.32 18.13
C LYS A 69 -6.05 11.24 17.19
N THR A 70 -6.05 11.50 15.89
CA THR A 70 -6.56 10.57 14.86
C THR A 70 -5.43 10.06 13.98
N ALA A 71 -5.54 8.82 13.52
CA ALA A 71 -4.65 8.29 12.50
C ALA A 71 -5.38 7.34 11.53
N PHE A 72 -4.93 7.34 10.28
CA PHE A 72 -5.35 6.32 9.31
C PHE A 72 -4.67 4.98 9.57
N LEU A 73 -5.35 3.89 9.25
CA LEU A 73 -4.78 2.54 9.19
C LEU A 73 -4.67 2.12 7.72
N ASN A 74 -3.45 2.17 7.18
CA ASN A 74 -3.15 1.88 5.78
C ASN A 74 -2.98 0.37 5.59
N VAL A 75 -3.89 -0.24 4.85
CA VAL A 75 -3.89 -1.69 4.59
C VAL A 75 -4.00 -1.97 3.09
N LEU A 76 -3.39 -3.06 2.65
CA LEU A 76 -3.55 -3.60 1.28
C LEU A 76 -4.36 -4.90 1.25
N ALA A 77 -4.44 -5.60 2.39
CA ALA A 77 -5.23 -6.81 2.52
C ALA A 77 -5.71 -6.95 3.98
N THR A 78 -6.79 -7.70 4.16
CA THR A 78 -7.29 -8.14 5.47
C THR A 78 -7.73 -9.60 5.36
N HIS A 79 -8.43 -10.10 6.37
CA HIS A 79 -9.06 -11.42 6.33
C HIS A 79 -10.26 -11.47 5.37
N ASP A 80 -10.81 -10.32 4.96
CA ASP A 80 -11.86 -10.25 3.94
C ASP A 80 -11.28 -10.13 2.53
N GLY A 81 -12.14 -10.18 1.52
CA GLY A 81 -11.74 -9.82 0.17
C GLY A 81 -11.55 -8.30 0.02
N LEU A 82 -10.96 -7.89 -1.09
CA LEU A 82 -10.75 -6.48 -1.42
C LEU A 82 -12.09 -5.86 -1.83
N GLY A 83 -12.65 -5.00 -0.98
CA GLY A 83 -13.94 -4.34 -1.22
C GLY A 83 -13.88 -3.36 -2.39
N VAL A 84 -14.95 -3.33 -3.20
CA VAL A 84 -15.08 -2.43 -4.36
C VAL A 84 -15.73 -1.09 -4.00
N VAL A 85 -16.67 -1.09 -3.05
CA VAL A 85 -17.42 0.10 -2.62
C VAL A 85 -16.52 1.31 -2.30
N PRO A 86 -15.37 1.15 -1.59
CA PRO A 86 -14.53 2.28 -1.20
C PRO A 86 -13.94 3.09 -2.37
N VAL A 87 -13.78 2.48 -3.55
CA VAL A 87 -13.18 3.12 -4.74
C VAL A 87 -14.19 3.59 -5.78
N LYS A 88 -15.50 3.33 -5.62
CA LYS A 88 -16.51 3.68 -6.65
C LYS A 88 -16.60 5.17 -6.99
N ALA A 89 -16.17 6.05 -6.09
CA ALA A 89 -16.12 7.50 -6.34
C ALA A 89 -14.75 7.98 -6.86
N ILE A 90 -13.80 7.07 -7.08
CA ILE A 90 -12.40 7.37 -7.44
C ILE A 90 -12.01 6.70 -8.76
N LEU A 91 -12.42 5.45 -8.95
CA LEU A 91 -12.21 4.66 -10.16
C LEU A 91 -13.53 4.53 -10.92
N THR A 92 -13.42 4.55 -12.24
CA THR A 92 -14.53 4.26 -13.16
C THR A 92 -14.90 2.78 -13.13
N ASP A 93 -16.13 2.45 -13.53
CA ASP A 93 -16.59 1.05 -13.61
C ASP A 93 -15.72 0.22 -14.57
N ARG A 94 -15.18 0.84 -15.61
CA ARG A 94 -14.22 0.20 -16.53
C ARG A 94 -12.91 -0.16 -15.82
N GLU A 95 -12.30 0.79 -15.11
CA GLU A 95 -11.07 0.54 -14.34
C GLU A 95 -11.29 -0.57 -13.27
N ILE A 96 -12.44 -0.56 -12.59
CA ILE A 96 -12.82 -1.61 -11.63
C ILE A 96 -12.98 -2.98 -12.31
N THR A 97 -13.63 -3.01 -13.46
CA THR A 97 -13.81 -4.24 -14.26
C THR A 97 -12.48 -4.78 -14.76
N ASP A 98 -11.56 -3.92 -15.18
CA ASP A 98 -10.22 -4.31 -15.61
C ASP A 98 -9.41 -4.90 -14.45
N ILE A 99 -9.51 -4.35 -13.24
CA ILE A 99 -8.92 -4.95 -12.03
C ILE A 99 -9.52 -6.33 -11.76
N ALA A 100 -10.84 -6.45 -11.81
CA ALA A 100 -11.54 -7.72 -11.58
C ALA A 100 -11.11 -8.81 -12.58
N ASN A 101 -10.99 -8.44 -13.86
CA ASN A 101 -10.54 -9.32 -14.92
C ASN A 101 -9.08 -9.77 -14.73
N ASN A 102 -8.19 -8.84 -14.32
CA ASN A 102 -6.81 -9.19 -13.98
C ASN A 102 -6.74 -10.15 -12.80
N ILE A 103 -7.52 -9.92 -11.73
CA ILE A 103 -7.56 -10.82 -10.57
C ILE A 103 -8.02 -12.22 -10.97
N LYS A 104 -9.05 -12.34 -11.82
CA LYS A 104 -9.50 -13.65 -12.35
C LYS A 104 -8.40 -14.35 -13.14
N LYS A 105 -7.70 -13.63 -14.03
CA LYS A 105 -6.57 -14.17 -14.81
C LYS A 105 -5.44 -14.68 -13.91
N ARG A 106 -5.27 -14.09 -12.72
CA ARG A 106 -4.31 -14.48 -11.69
C ARG A 106 -4.86 -15.52 -10.69
N GLY A 107 -5.99 -16.17 -11.02
CA GLY A 107 -6.59 -17.24 -10.22
C GLY A 107 -7.41 -16.77 -9.01
N GLY A 108 -7.71 -15.48 -8.89
CA GLY A 108 -8.61 -14.96 -7.87
C GLY A 108 -10.09 -15.09 -8.25
N PHE A 109 -10.98 -14.93 -7.27
CA PHE A 109 -12.43 -14.99 -7.46
C PHE A 109 -13.09 -13.63 -7.26
N ILE A 110 -14.18 -13.36 -7.99
CA ILE A 110 -14.96 -12.13 -7.82
C ILE A 110 -16.33 -12.48 -7.24
N SER A 111 -16.70 -11.80 -6.17
CA SER A 111 -18.06 -11.80 -5.64
C SER A 111 -18.82 -10.62 -6.26
N TYR A 112 -20.04 -10.89 -6.71
CA TYR A 112 -20.86 -9.91 -7.43
C TYR A 112 -22.11 -9.57 -6.62
N LYS A 113 -22.51 -8.30 -6.67
CA LYS A 113 -23.84 -7.86 -6.23
C LYS A 113 -24.77 -7.87 -7.44
N ILE A 114 -25.98 -8.41 -7.27
CA ILE A 114 -27.05 -8.33 -8.27
C ILE A 114 -27.80 -7.02 -8.04
N LEU A 115 -27.96 -6.22 -9.09
CA LEU A 115 -28.73 -4.98 -9.05
C LEU A 115 -30.22 -5.26 -9.32
N GLY A 116 -31.08 -4.28 -9.04
CA GLY A 116 -32.53 -4.40 -9.29
C GLY A 116 -32.90 -4.68 -10.75
N ASN A 117 -32.03 -4.32 -11.71
CA ASN A 117 -32.20 -4.61 -13.14
C ASN A 117 -31.62 -5.99 -13.57
N GLY A 118 -31.19 -6.83 -12.62
CA GLY A 118 -30.61 -8.15 -12.88
C GLY A 118 -29.13 -8.14 -13.31
N SER A 119 -28.53 -6.98 -13.56
CA SER A 119 -27.09 -6.89 -13.88
C SER A 119 -26.21 -7.19 -12.66
N LYS A 120 -24.96 -7.60 -12.92
CA LYS A 120 -23.98 -7.98 -11.89
C LYS A 120 -22.83 -6.98 -11.85
N GLU A 121 -22.55 -6.46 -10.67
CA GLU A 121 -21.39 -5.59 -10.44
C GLU A 121 -20.40 -6.25 -9.48
N PRO A 122 -19.07 -6.14 -9.72
CA PRO A 122 -18.07 -6.56 -8.75
C PRO A 122 -18.30 -5.90 -7.39
N TYR A 123 -18.35 -6.70 -6.34
CA TYR A 123 -18.54 -6.24 -4.96
C TYR A 123 -17.30 -6.46 -4.11
N GLU A 124 -16.64 -7.61 -4.30
CA GLU A 124 -15.46 -7.99 -3.53
C GLU A 124 -14.53 -8.88 -4.37
N MET A 125 -13.23 -8.56 -4.33
CA MET A 125 -12.18 -9.33 -5.00
C MET A 125 -11.48 -10.27 -4.01
N ASN A 126 -11.54 -11.57 -4.25
CA ASN A 126 -11.00 -12.60 -3.38
C ASN A 126 -9.67 -13.10 -3.95
N THR A 127 -8.56 -12.69 -3.34
CA THR A 127 -7.18 -13.03 -3.74
C THR A 127 -6.23 -12.72 -2.58
N THR A 128 -5.08 -13.37 -2.54
CA THR A 128 -3.91 -12.86 -1.80
C THR A 128 -3.33 -11.65 -2.53
N TYR A 129 -2.70 -10.75 -1.78
CA TYR A 129 -2.16 -9.53 -2.38
C TYR A 129 -0.92 -9.80 -3.25
N TYR A 130 -0.11 -10.82 -2.90
CA TYR A 130 1.00 -11.25 -3.74
C TYR A 130 0.51 -11.73 -5.11
N SER A 131 -0.42 -12.69 -5.14
CA SER A 131 -0.99 -13.19 -6.40
C SER A 131 -1.75 -12.11 -7.17
N ALA A 132 -2.31 -11.10 -6.49
CA ALA A 132 -2.93 -9.97 -7.17
C ALA A 132 -1.89 -9.14 -7.95
N VAL A 133 -0.74 -8.85 -7.35
CA VAL A 133 0.28 -7.99 -7.96
C VAL A 133 1.19 -8.73 -8.94
N ALA A 134 1.54 -9.97 -8.63
CA ALA A 134 2.48 -10.80 -9.37
C ALA A 134 1.95 -11.18 -10.77
N ASP A 135 2.84 -11.18 -11.75
CA ASP A 135 2.55 -11.51 -13.15
C ASP A 135 3.29 -12.76 -13.61
N SER A 136 2.57 -13.69 -14.23
CA SER A 136 3.15 -14.92 -14.76
C SER A 136 4.11 -14.67 -15.92
N LYS A 137 4.06 -13.49 -16.55
CA LYS A 137 5.02 -13.06 -17.58
C LYS A 137 6.35 -12.57 -16.98
N ASN A 138 6.39 -12.26 -15.69
CA ASN A 138 7.59 -11.76 -15.02
C ASN A 138 8.38 -12.91 -14.39
N SER A 139 9.67 -12.70 -14.20
CA SER A 139 10.46 -13.56 -13.31
C SER A 139 9.99 -13.40 -11.86
N GLU A 140 10.24 -14.41 -11.04
CA GLU A 140 9.89 -14.36 -9.62
C GLU A 140 10.61 -13.21 -8.90
N GLU A 141 11.86 -12.92 -9.26
CA GLU A 141 12.60 -11.79 -8.70
C GLU A 141 11.92 -10.44 -9.00
N LEU A 142 11.40 -10.27 -10.22
CA LEU A 142 10.69 -9.05 -10.60
C LEU A 142 9.33 -8.96 -9.90
N ASN A 143 8.62 -10.08 -9.72
CA ASN A 143 7.38 -10.14 -8.94
C ASN A 143 7.60 -9.82 -7.46
N ILE A 144 8.70 -10.29 -6.86
CA ILE A 144 9.09 -9.93 -5.50
C ILE A 144 9.34 -8.42 -5.40
N LYS A 145 10.11 -7.82 -6.33
CA LYS A 145 10.33 -6.36 -6.36
C LYS A 145 9.02 -5.59 -6.49
N LYS A 146 8.13 -6.02 -7.41
CA LYS A 146 6.81 -5.43 -7.61
C LYS A 146 5.93 -5.52 -6.36
N SER A 147 5.95 -6.66 -5.68
CA SER A 147 5.22 -6.88 -4.43
C SER A 147 5.75 -5.95 -3.32
N ILE A 148 7.07 -5.89 -3.14
CA ILE A 148 7.69 -5.00 -2.15
C ILE A 148 7.41 -3.52 -2.45
N ALA A 149 7.48 -3.10 -3.72
CA ALA A 149 7.10 -1.76 -4.15
C ALA A 149 5.64 -1.42 -3.79
N SER A 150 4.72 -2.36 -4.00
CA SER A 150 3.31 -2.16 -3.62
C SER A 150 3.16 -1.98 -2.10
N GLN A 151 3.83 -2.80 -1.30
CA GLN A 151 3.79 -2.71 0.17
C GLN A 151 4.50 -1.48 0.71
N ALA A 152 5.53 -0.97 0.01
CA ALA A 152 6.25 0.23 0.43
C ALA A 152 5.36 1.47 0.44
N ILE A 153 4.29 1.50 -0.37
CA ILE A 153 3.33 2.61 -0.41
C ILE A 153 2.64 2.79 0.95
N ILE A 154 2.17 1.72 1.60
CA ILE A 154 1.55 1.84 2.93
C ILE A 154 2.56 2.25 4.00
N LEU A 155 3.85 1.95 3.79
CA LEU A 155 4.94 2.37 4.67
C LEU A 155 5.37 3.82 4.47
N SER A 156 5.05 4.47 3.36
CA SER A 156 5.38 5.88 3.14
C SER A 156 4.21 6.83 3.40
N LEU A 157 2.97 6.34 3.34
CA LEU A 157 1.76 7.12 3.55
C LEU A 157 1.52 7.60 4.99
N LEU A 158 0.69 8.62 5.12
CA LEU A 158 0.13 9.17 6.35
C LEU A 158 -0.71 8.12 7.07
N GLY A 159 -0.43 7.92 8.36
CA GLY A 159 -1.09 6.91 9.17
C GLY A 159 -0.16 5.76 9.56
N ILE A 160 -0.78 4.70 10.08
CA ILE A 160 -0.16 3.49 10.60
C ILE A 160 -0.29 2.39 9.53
N PRO A 161 0.80 1.71 9.13
CA PRO A 161 0.70 0.57 8.21
C PRO A 161 0.16 -0.66 8.95
N GLY A 162 -0.96 -1.21 8.49
CA GLY A 162 -1.48 -2.50 8.90
C GLY A 162 -1.04 -3.59 7.91
N ILE A 163 -0.17 -4.49 8.36
CA ILE A 163 0.42 -5.52 7.50
C ILE A 163 -0.30 -6.84 7.74
N TYR A 164 -0.99 -7.35 6.72
CA TYR A 164 -1.60 -8.66 6.78
C TYR A 164 -0.55 -9.75 6.62
N ILE A 165 -0.65 -10.80 7.44
CA ILE A 165 0.38 -11.85 7.55
C ILE A 165 0.69 -12.54 6.21
N HIS A 166 -0.29 -12.69 5.33
CA HIS A 166 -0.05 -13.27 4.00
C HIS A 166 0.77 -12.36 3.08
N SER A 167 0.69 -11.03 3.26
CA SER A 167 1.55 -10.08 2.55
C SER A 167 2.98 -10.08 3.10
N LEU A 168 3.16 -10.44 4.37
CA LEU A 168 4.48 -10.51 5.01
C LEU A 168 5.37 -11.62 4.44
N PHE A 169 4.75 -12.70 3.94
CA PHE A 169 5.43 -13.85 3.35
C PHE A 169 5.17 -14.01 1.85
N GLY A 170 4.42 -13.11 1.24
CA GLY A 170 4.04 -13.21 -0.17
C GLY A 170 3.29 -14.49 -0.52
N THR A 171 2.35 -14.91 0.32
CA THR A 171 1.59 -16.15 0.09
C THR A 171 0.79 -16.06 -1.20
N GLU A 172 0.80 -17.15 -1.98
CA GLU A 172 -0.06 -17.32 -3.15
C GLU A 172 -1.51 -17.67 -2.78
N ASN A 173 -2.41 -17.53 -3.75
CA ASN A 173 -3.81 -17.93 -3.65
C ASN A 173 -3.99 -19.37 -3.15
N TYR A 174 -4.73 -19.54 -2.05
CA TYR A 174 -5.04 -20.84 -1.46
C TYR A 174 -6.27 -21.48 -2.12
N LEU A 175 -6.10 -21.93 -3.36
CA LEU A 175 -7.16 -22.50 -4.19
C LEU A 175 -7.78 -23.76 -3.57
N GLU A 176 -6.96 -24.67 -3.05
CA GLU A 176 -7.40 -25.89 -2.35
C GLU A 176 -8.34 -25.57 -1.18
N GLY A 177 -8.12 -24.45 -0.49
CA GLY A 177 -8.98 -24.01 0.59
C GLY A 177 -10.36 -23.57 0.11
N VAL A 178 -10.42 -22.88 -1.03
CA VAL A 178 -11.70 -22.50 -1.64
C VAL A 178 -12.45 -23.74 -2.09
N GLU A 179 -11.77 -24.70 -2.73
CA GLU A 179 -12.37 -25.97 -3.15
C GLU A 179 -12.98 -26.74 -1.98
N LYS A 180 -12.24 -26.89 -0.87
CA LYS A 180 -12.71 -27.62 0.32
C LYS A 180 -13.87 -26.94 1.04
N THR A 181 -13.94 -25.61 1.02
CA THR A 181 -14.91 -24.84 1.84
C THR A 181 -16.09 -24.29 1.06
N GLY A 182 -15.99 -24.22 -0.27
CA GLY A 182 -16.92 -23.50 -1.14
C GLY A 182 -16.89 -21.97 -0.95
N GLN A 183 -16.06 -21.43 -0.05
CA GLN A 183 -16.02 -20.00 0.29
C GLN A 183 -14.85 -19.30 -0.40
N LYS A 184 -15.15 -18.30 -1.23
CA LYS A 184 -14.13 -17.52 -1.95
C LYS A 184 -13.10 -16.86 -1.02
N ARG A 185 -13.52 -16.35 0.14
CA ARG A 185 -12.63 -15.71 1.12
C ARG A 185 -11.59 -16.66 1.72
N THR A 186 -11.74 -17.98 1.60
CA THR A 186 -10.73 -18.92 2.08
C THR A 186 -9.39 -18.77 1.32
N ILE A 187 -9.42 -18.21 0.10
CA ILE A 187 -8.25 -18.01 -0.76
C ILE A 187 -7.11 -17.23 -0.10
N ASN A 188 -7.40 -16.32 0.83
CA ASN A 188 -6.40 -15.50 1.53
C ASN A 188 -6.37 -15.77 3.05
N ARG A 189 -6.77 -16.97 3.47
CA ARG A 189 -6.84 -17.41 4.88
C ARG A 189 -6.07 -18.71 5.15
N LYS A 190 -5.04 -19.00 4.33
CA LYS A 190 -4.23 -20.21 4.47
C LYS A 190 -3.64 -20.29 5.88
N LYS A 191 -3.78 -21.44 6.54
CA LYS A 191 -3.13 -21.68 7.83
C LYS A 191 -1.68 -22.05 7.59
N PHE A 192 -0.76 -21.36 8.27
CA PHE A 192 0.65 -21.68 8.19
C PHE A 192 0.97 -22.87 9.09
N GLN A 193 1.67 -23.87 8.53
CA GLN A 193 2.34 -24.89 9.31
C GLN A 193 3.67 -24.30 9.78
N TYR A 194 3.84 -24.16 11.10
CA TYR A 194 4.98 -23.44 11.68
C TYR A 194 6.33 -23.97 11.20
N ASN A 195 6.53 -25.30 11.23
CA ASN A 195 7.78 -25.92 10.80
C ASN A 195 8.08 -25.66 9.32
N LYS A 196 7.07 -25.78 8.45
CA LYS A 196 7.23 -25.50 7.03
C LYS A 196 7.58 -24.04 6.75
N LEU A 197 6.87 -23.11 7.38
CA LEU A 197 7.20 -21.68 7.24
C LEU A 197 8.60 -21.36 7.78
N LYS A 198 9.01 -22.00 8.87
CA LYS A 198 10.37 -21.85 9.42
C LYS A 198 11.43 -22.33 8.43
N GLU A 199 11.22 -23.46 7.77
CA GLU A 199 12.09 -23.97 6.71
C GLU A 199 12.15 -23.01 5.51
N ASP A 200 10.99 -22.54 5.05
CA ASP A 200 10.92 -21.59 3.93
C ASP A 200 11.66 -20.28 4.28
N LEU A 201 11.56 -19.79 5.51
CA LEU A 201 12.29 -18.62 6.01
C LEU A 201 13.77 -18.87 6.30
N ALA A 202 14.22 -20.13 6.34
CA ALA A 202 15.64 -20.47 6.44
C ALA A 202 16.30 -20.59 5.05
N ASN A 203 15.50 -20.78 4.00
CA ASN A 203 15.96 -20.87 2.62
C ASN A 203 16.06 -19.48 1.98
N SER A 204 17.27 -18.99 1.74
CA SER A 204 17.48 -17.66 1.13
C SER A 204 16.94 -17.51 -0.28
N ASP A 205 16.69 -18.62 -0.97
CA ASP A 205 16.15 -18.63 -2.33
C ASP A 205 14.63 -18.63 -2.37
N SER A 206 13.96 -18.92 -1.26
CA SER A 206 12.50 -18.92 -1.19
C SER A 206 11.94 -17.51 -1.39
N ARG A 207 10.74 -17.44 -1.96
CA ARG A 207 9.98 -16.18 -2.06
C ARG A 207 9.68 -15.63 -0.67
N GLU A 208 9.25 -16.50 0.24
CA GLU A 208 8.86 -16.17 1.61
C GLU A 208 9.99 -15.44 2.33
N TYR A 209 11.22 -15.98 2.27
CA TYR A 209 12.40 -15.33 2.84
C TYR A 209 12.69 -13.99 2.16
N LYS A 210 12.74 -13.95 0.82
CA LYS A 210 13.08 -12.74 0.06
C LYS A 210 12.11 -11.60 0.38
N ILE A 211 10.80 -11.87 0.38
CA ILE A 211 9.78 -10.87 0.72
C ILE A 211 9.86 -10.48 2.19
N PHE A 212 9.94 -11.45 3.10
CA PHE A 212 10.00 -11.18 4.54
C PHE A 212 11.22 -10.32 4.89
N ALA A 213 12.40 -10.67 4.39
CA ALA A 213 13.65 -9.97 4.65
C ALA A 213 13.61 -8.52 4.14
N GLU A 214 13.18 -8.31 2.88
CA GLU A 214 13.09 -6.96 2.31
C GLU A 214 12.02 -6.10 2.98
N PHE A 215 10.85 -6.67 3.26
CA PHE A 215 9.78 -5.93 3.92
C PHE A 215 10.15 -5.56 5.36
N LYS A 216 10.79 -6.49 6.09
CA LYS A 216 11.32 -6.24 7.43
C LYS A 216 12.36 -5.11 7.43
N LYS A 217 13.27 -5.06 6.46
CA LYS A 217 14.22 -3.95 6.29
C LYS A 217 13.48 -2.61 6.13
N LEU A 218 12.49 -2.53 5.23
CA LEU A 218 11.71 -1.30 5.02
C LEU A 218 10.96 -0.86 6.27
N ILE A 219 10.38 -1.79 7.03
CA ILE A 219 9.70 -1.51 8.30
C ILE A 219 10.69 -0.90 9.31
N TYR A 220 11.90 -1.45 9.44
CA TYR A 220 12.91 -0.85 10.31
C TYR A 220 13.34 0.54 9.85
N LYS A 221 13.54 0.73 8.54
CA LYS A 221 13.85 2.05 7.98
C LYS A 221 12.74 3.05 8.30
N ARG A 222 11.46 2.67 8.13
CA ARG A 222 10.32 3.52 8.51
C ARG A 222 10.37 3.88 9.99
N LYS A 223 10.52 2.89 10.88
CA LYS A 223 10.57 3.09 12.34
C LYS A 223 11.72 4.02 12.77
N SER A 224 12.84 4.01 12.03
CA SER A 224 14.01 4.81 12.35
C SER A 224 13.88 6.31 12.01
N LYS A 225 12.77 6.73 11.39
CA LYS A 225 12.59 8.11 10.90
C LYS A 225 11.31 8.74 11.45
N LYS A 226 11.47 9.89 12.10
CA LYS A 226 10.39 10.72 12.63
C LYS A 226 9.49 11.26 11.53
N ALA A 227 10.00 11.43 10.30
CA ALA A 227 9.18 11.89 9.17
C ALA A 227 7.97 10.98 8.87
N PHE A 228 8.09 9.67 9.16
CA PHE A 228 6.99 8.71 8.98
C PHE A 228 6.04 8.61 10.18
N HIS A 229 6.15 9.50 11.17
CA HIS A 229 5.19 9.53 12.27
C HIS A 229 3.76 9.75 11.73
N PRO A 230 2.72 9.07 12.27
CA PRO A 230 1.33 9.22 11.82
C PRO A 230 0.83 10.67 11.85
N ASN A 231 1.23 11.45 12.85
CA ASN A 231 0.90 12.89 12.94
C ASN A 231 1.79 13.82 12.10
N GLY A 232 2.74 13.27 11.33
CA GLY A 232 3.57 14.04 10.42
C GLY A 232 2.79 14.56 9.20
N LYS A 233 3.27 15.60 8.53
CA LYS A 233 2.65 16.13 7.32
C LYS A 233 2.98 15.28 6.10
N GLN A 234 2.09 15.32 5.10
CA GLN A 234 2.24 14.68 3.79
C GLN A 234 1.96 15.70 2.70
N GLU A 235 2.77 15.67 1.64
CA GLU A 235 2.55 16.40 0.40
C GLU A 235 2.81 15.46 -0.78
N VAL A 236 1.94 15.47 -1.78
CA VAL A 236 2.11 14.67 -3.01
C VAL A 236 2.85 15.52 -4.04
N LEU A 237 3.87 14.96 -4.70
CA LEU A 237 4.80 15.76 -5.53
C LEU A 237 4.48 15.74 -7.03
N PHE A 238 3.61 14.83 -7.49
CA PHE A 238 3.18 14.71 -8.89
C PHE A 238 4.33 14.79 -9.92
N LEU A 239 5.45 14.11 -9.64
CA LEU A 239 6.67 14.24 -10.47
C LEU A 239 6.53 13.58 -11.84
N LYS A 240 5.92 12.39 -11.88
CA LYS A 240 5.69 11.61 -13.08
C LYS A 240 4.57 10.60 -12.80
N LYS A 241 3.76 10.25 -13.80
CA LYS A 241 2.70 9.25 -13.63
C LYS A 241 3.25 7.87 -13.27
N GLU A 242 4.44 7.52 -13.75
CA GLU A 242 5.11 6.24 -13.47
C GLU A 242 5.78 6.18 -12.08
N ILE A 243 5.75 7.27 -11.31
CA ILE A 243 6.40 7.38 -10.00
C ILE A 243 5.37 7.82 -8.94
N PHE A 244 5.08 6.93 -8.00
CA PHE A 244 4.41 7.34 -6.77
C PHE A 244 5.39 8.18 -5.94
N SER A 245 5.05 9.45 -5.70
CA SER A 245 5.95 10.44 -5.10
C SER A 245 5.27 11.25 -4.00
N LEU A 246 5.86 11.24 -2.81
CA LEU A 246 5.40 12.03 -1.67
C LEU A 246 6.55 12.59 -0.84
N LEU A 247 6.30 13.72 -0.19
CA LEU A 247 7.13 14.32 0.85
C LEU A 247 6.47 14.11 2.20
N ARG A 248 7.21 13.49 3.12
CA ARG A 248 6.89 13.36 4.53
C ARG A 248 7.65 14.39 5.34
N THR A 249 6.96 15.03 6.27
CA THR A 249 7.58 15.92 7.27
C THR A 249 7.18 15.47 8.65
N SER A 250 8.16 15.33 9.54
CA SER A 250 7.96 15.01 10.96
C SER A 250 7.09 16.06 11.67
N PRO A 251 6.42 15.71 12.79
CA PRO A 251 5.58 16.65 13.53
C PRO A 251 6.32 17.92 14.00
N ASP A 252 7.61 17.79 14.35
CA ASP A 252 8.46 18.91 14.76
C ASP A 252 9.06 19.69 13.56
N GLY A 253 8.81 19.26 12.33
CA GLY A 253 9.30 19.88 11.10
C GLY A 253 10.77 19.64 10.78
N LYS A 254 11.51 18.94 11.65
CA LYS A 254 12.99 18.86 11.58
C LYS A 254 13.51 17.76 10.66
N GLU A 255 12.74 16.69 10.48
CA GLU A 255 13.06 15.62 9.54
C GLU A 255 12.06 15.56 8.39
N LYS A 256 12.59 15.49 7.17
CA LYS A 256 11.84 15.40 5.92
C LYS A 256 12.35 14.23 5.07
N ILE A 257 11.44 13.53 4.39
CA ILE A 257 11.78 12.42 3.49
C ILE A 257 10.95 12.52 2.21
N ILE A 258 11.61 12.52 1.05
CA ILE A 258 10.95 12.29 -0.23
C ILE A 258 10.95 10.79 -0.51
N ALA A 259 9.76 10.19 -0.64
CA ALA A 259 9.59 8.81 -1.04
C ALA A 259 9.24 8.73 -2.53
N LEU A 260 10.01 7.94 -3.29
CA LEU A 260 9.89 7.74 -4.74
C LEU A 260 9.78 6.26 -5.04
N HIS A 261 8.65 5.82 -5.56
CA HIS A 261 8.43 4.41 -5.89
C HIS A 261 8.12 4.30 -7.37
N ASN A 262 8.98 3.61 -8.12
CA ASN A 262 8.69 3.28 -9.51
C ASN A 262 7.57 2.23 -9.55
N VAL A 263 6.48 2.52 -10.25
CA VAL A 263 5.33 1.61 -10.36
C VAL A 263 5.34 0.81 -11.67
N THR A 264 6.44 0.88 -12.43
CA THR A 264 6.61 0.23 -13.74
C THR A 264 7.76 -0.78 -13.74
N ASP A 265 7.75 -1.64 -14.76
CA ASP A 265 8.80 -2.59 -15.11
C ASP A 265 9.94 -1.95 -15.93
N ASN A 266 9.91 -0.63 -16.15
CA ASN A 266 10.87 0.12 -16.93
C ASN A 266 11.72 1.04 -16.04
N ILE A 267 12.91 1.43 -16.50
CA ILE A 267 13.72 2.43 -15.80
C ILE A 267 13.02 3.79 -15.92
N GLN A 268 12.85 4.47 -14.78
CA GLN A 268 12.28 5.80 -14.72
C GLN A 268 13.33 6.80 -14.29
N LYS A 269 13.52 7.84 -15.10
CA LYS A 269 14.44 8.95 -14.82
C LYS A 269 13.65 10.17 -14.37
N ILE A 270 14.11 10.81 -13.30
CA ILE A 270 13.58 12.08 -12.80
C ILE A 270 14.74 12.99 -12.42
N CYS A 271 14.48 14.29 -12.40
CA CYS A 271 15.41 15.28 -11.87
C CYS A 271 14.62 16.27 -11.01
N PHE A 272 15.25 16.72 -9.94
CA PHE A 272 14.76 17.85 -9.17
C PHE A 272 15.50 19.12 -9.58
N LYS A 273 14.79 20.25 -9.60
CA LYS A 273 15.42 21.56 -9.74
C LYS A 273 16.02 21.98 -8.39
N LYS A 274 17.10 22.76 -8.43
CA LYS A 274 17.66 23.39 -7.22
C LYS A 274 16.57 24.20 -6.51
N ASN A 275 16.53 24.12 -5.17
CA ASN A 275 15.54 24.72 -4.27
C ASN A 275 14.11 24.13 -4.35
N GLN A 276 13.84 23.19 -5.28
CA GLN A 276 12.56 22.49 -5.29
C GLN A 276 12.42 21.67 -4.00
N TYR A 277 11.31 21.82 -3.26
CA TYR A 277 11.05 21.13 -1.98
C TYR A 277 12.12 21.35 -0.88
N ASN A 278 12.81 22.50 -0.89
CA ASN A 278 13.96 22.81 -0.03
C ASN A 278 15.20 21.95 -0.29
N LEU A 279 15.34 21.42 -1.50
CA LEU A 279 16.53 20.70 -1.91
C LEU A 279 17.66 21.69 -2.27
N ASN A 280 18.52 21.98 -1.29
CA ASN A 280 19.61 22.95 -1.41
C ASN A 280 20.98 22.34 -1.77
N LYS A 281 21.16 21.03 -1.55
CA LYS A 281 22.36 20.25 -1.90
C LYS A 281 22.16 19.49 -3.21
N LYS A 282 23.27 19.09 -3.84
CA LYS A 282 23.27 18.24 -5.04
C LYS A 282 22.97 16.77 -4.73
N GLU A 283 23.38 16.30 -3.56
CA GLU A 283 23.23 14.89 -3.19
C GLU A 283 22.52 14.72 -1.85
N TYR A 284 21.68 13.68 -1.77
CA TYR A 284 20.97 13.29 -0.55
C TYR A 284 21.07 11.79 -0.32
N LEU A 285 20.99 11.39 0.96
CA LEU A 285 21.04 9.99 1.36
C LEU A 285 19.71 9.31 1.02
N ASP A 286 19.74 8.28 0.18
CA ASP A 286 18.67 7.29 0.13
C ASP A 286 18.82 6.34 1.33
N ILE A 287 17.89 6.41 2.26
CA ILE A 287 17.97 5.62 3.50
C ILE A 287 17.72 4.12 3.28
N ILE A 288 17.15 3.73 2.13
CA ILE A 288 16.92 2.33 1.78
C ILE A 288 18.23 1.69 1.30
N SER A 289 18.86 2.27 0.26
CA SER A 289 20.12 1.74 -0.28
C SER A 289 21.37 2.18 0.48
N GLU A 290 21.25 3.17 1.38
CA GLU A 290 22.35 3.79 2.14
C GLU A 290 23.38 4.50 1.25
N LYS A 291 22.98 4.92 0.05
CA LYS A 291 23.83 5.62 -0.92
C LYS A 291 23.45 7.09 -1.03
N MET A 292 24.44 7.93 -1.33
CA MET A 292 24.21 9.30 -1.76
C MET A 292 23.71 9.31 -3.21
N ILE A 293 22.64 10.05 -3.46
CA ILE A 293 21.96 10.13 -4.76
C ILE A 293 22.02 11.58 -5.26
N ASP A 294 22.55 11.77 -6.48
CA ASP A 294 22.48 13.03 -7.21
C ASP A 294 21.04 13.31 -7.66
N ILE A 295 20.43 14.34 -7.09
CA ILE A 295 19.01 14.65 -7.32
C ILE A 295 18.72 15.20 -8.71
N GLU A 296 19.75 15.64 -9.43
CA GLU A 296 19.62 16.13 -10.81
C GLU A 296 19.58 14.96 -11.81
N LYS A 297 19.95 13.74 -11.39
CA LYS A 297 20.11 12.56 -12.26
C LYS A 297 19.60 11.27 -11.60
N ILE A 298 18.40 11.30 -11.02
CA ILE A 298 17.82 10.12 -10.38
C ILE A 298 17.36 9.12 -11.45
N SER A 299 17.77 7.87 -11.28
CA SER A 299 17.35 6.74 -12.11
C SER A 299 16.84 5.62 -11.21
N LEU A 300 15.54 5.33 -11.29
CA LEU A 300 14.88 4.26 -10.57
C LEU A 300 14.78 3.04 -11.48
N LYS A 301 15.38 1.92 -11.06
CA LYS A 301 15.21 0.61 -11.70
C LYS A 301 13.73 0.16 -11.64
N PRO A 302 13.34 -0.86 -12.43
CA PRO A 302 12.01 -1.47 -12.36
C PRO A 302 11.59 -1.75 -10.92
N TYR A 303 10.44 -1.22 -10.51
CA TYR A 303 9.88 -1.34 -9.16
C TYR A 303 10.79 -0.89 -8.00
N GLN A 304 11.82 -0.08 -8.27
CA GLN A 304 12.70 0.41 -7.22
C GLN A 304 12.00 1.44 -6.34
N ILE A 305 12.33 1.40 -5.05
CA ILE A 305 11.92 2.36 -4.02
C ILE A 305 13.16 3.15 -3.60
N MET A 306 13.04 4.46 -3.44
CA MET A 306 14.05 5.32 -2.83
C MET A 306 13.39 6.26 -1.82
N TRP A 307 14.00 6.42 -0.64
CA TRP A 307 13.56 7.36 0.38
C TRP A 307 14.70 8.35 0.68
N LEU A 308 14.64 9.52 0.05
CA LEU A 308 15.67 10.56 0.15
C LEU A 308 15.46 11.38 1.43
N LYS A 309 16.40 11.31 2.37
CA LYS A 309 16.39 12.13 3.58
C LYS A 309 16.85 13.55 3.26
N ILE A 310 16.00 14.53 3.55
CA ILE A 310 16.31 15.96 3.45
C ILE A 310 16.75 16.45 4.83
N TYR A 311 17.81 17.26 4.86
CA TYR A 311 18.37 17.90 6.07
C TYR A 311 17.95 19.36 6.16
#